data_AF-A0A7L4ZWB4-F1
#
_entry.id   AF-A0A7L4ZWB4-F1
#
_cell.length_a   1.000
_cell.length_b   1.000
_cell.length_c   1.000
_cell.angle_alpha   90.00
_cell.angle_beta   90.00
_cell.angle_gamma   90.00
#
_symmetry.space_group_name_H-M   'P 1'
#
loop_
_entity.id
_entity.type
_entity.pdbx_description
1 polymer ?
#
loop_
_entity_poly.entity_id
_entity_poly.type
_entity_poly.pdbx_seq_one_letter_code
_entity_poly.pdbx_strand_id
1 'polypeptide(L)'
;MKKLGFQVLLWLSTLGASAQDPAFARTKFVIGLSAPELLHVGVGIDATKYNQLGLGAGVGPSWGTLWPSLSAEHRLYFGKTQELTNRKQWFFRQGATYFPAGDEGAGTLSIGIDFKSKRSNSGWTIDAGMFWFYPQDQDRYYNSFPALRFQHYSYFRKGAGG
;
A
#
# COMPACT_ATOMS: atom_id res chain seq x y z
N MET A 1 -0.82 -5.48 24.98
CA MET A 1 -0.66 -5.70 23.52
C MET A 1 -1.83 -6.45 22.85
N LYS A 2 -2.47 -7.44 23.50
CA LYS A 2 -3.55 -8.26 22.87
C LYS A 2 -4.84 -7.50 22.46
N LYS A 3 -5.16 -6.37 23.12
CA LYS A 3 -6.40 -5.62 22.87
C LYS A 3 -6.36 -4.72 21.63
N LEU A 4 -5.17 -4.22 21.27
CA LEU A 4 -4.99 -3.34 20.11
C LEU A 4 -5.10 -4.12 18.80
N GLY A 5 -4.49 -5.31 18.75
CA GLY A 5 -4.58 -6.22 17.59
C GLY A 5 -6.02 -6.66 17.30
N PHE A 6 -6.80 -6.93 18.35
CA PHE A 6 -8.22 -7.30 18.19
C PHE A 6 -9.06 -6.13 17.70
N GLN A 7 -8.80 -4.90 18.17
CA GLN A 7 -9.48 -3.70 17.68
C GLN A 7 -9.12 -3.41 16.22
N VAL A 8 -7.85 -3.51 15.83
CA VAL A 8 -7.43 -3.35 14.43
C VAL A 8 -8.07 -4.41 13.54
N LEU A 9 -8.14 -5.68 13.99
CA LEU A 9 -8.86 -6.75 13.28
C LEU A 9 -10.37 -6.47 13.16
N LEU A 10 -11.01 -5.91 14.19
CA LEU A 10 -12.44 -5.55 14.16
C LEU A 10 -12.73 -4.37 13.23
N TRP A 11 -11.82 -3.39 13.17
CA TRP A 11 -11.91 -2.25 12.25
C TRP A 11 -11.67 -2.68 10.81
N LEU A 12 -10.73 -3.61 10.58
CA LEU A 12 -10.47 -4.20 9.26
C LEU A 12 -11.64 -5.08 8.77
N SER A 13 -12.28 -5.83 9.66
CA SER A 13 -13.39 -6.74 9.29
C SER A 13 -14.70 -5.99 9.02
N THR A 14 -15.00 -4.93 9.77
CA THR A 14 -16.21 -4.10 9.57
C THR A 14 -16.14 -3.24 8.30
N LEU A 15 -14.95 -2.83 7.87
CA LEU A 15 -14.76 -2.14 6.59
C LEU A 15 -14.72 -3.11 5.39
N GLY A 16 -14.34 -4.37 5.60
CA GLY A 16 -14.26 -5.40 4.56
C GLY A 16 -15.60 -6.00 4.14
N ALA A 17 -16.56 -6.13 5.07
CA ALA A 17 -17.84 -6.80 4.81
C ALA A 17 -18.84 -5.94 3.98
N SER A 18 -18.75 -4.61 4.08
CA SER A 18 -19.74 -3.69 3.46
C SER A 18 -19.32 -3.17 2.08
N ALA A 19 -18.21 -3.67 1.53
CA ALA A 19 -17.53 -3.08 0.40
C ALA A 19 -16.98 -4.12 -0.59
N GLN A 20 -17.61 -5.27 -0.76
CA GLN A 20 -17.22 -6.21 -1.81
C GLN A 20 -18.23 -6.11 -2.95
N ASP A 21 -17.88 -5.39 -4.01
CA ASP A 21 -18.56 -5.49 -5.29
C ASP A 21 -17.76 -6.49 -6.16
N PRO A 22 -18.20 -7.76 -6.26
CA PRO A 22 -17.47 -8.78 -7.00
C PRO A 22 -17.32 -8.44 -8.49
N ALA A 23 -18.14 -7.53 -9.05
CA ALA A 23 -17.98 -7.06 -10.42
C ALA A 23 -16.75 -6.15 -10.61
N PHE A 24 -16.21 -5.58 -9.53
CA PHE A 24 -15.11 -4.61 -9.55
C PHE A 24 -13.78 -5.12 -8.97
N ALA A 25 -13.76 -6.32 -8.40
CA ALA A 25 -12.56 -6.97 -7.89
C ALA A 25 -11.52 -7.12 -9.00
N ARG A 26 -10.49 -6.26 -8.99
CA ARG A 26 -9.36 -6.32 -9.92
C ARG A 26 -8.08 -6.46 -9.13
N THR A 27 -7.27 -7.42 -9.56
CA THR A 27 -5.93 -7.60 -9.01
C THR A 27 -4.93 -6.85 -9.88
N LYS A 28 -3.95 -6.23 -9.24
CA LYS A 28 -2.79 -5.61 -9.89
C LYS A 28 -1.50 -6.10 -9.29
N PHE A 29 -0.51 -6.32 -10.13
CA PHE A 29 0.88 -6.48 -9.74
C PHE A 29 1.51 -5.10 -9.59
N VAL A 30 2.41 -4.96 -8.63
CA VAL A 30 3.10 -3.71 -8.36
C VAL A 30 4.59 -3.91 -8.16
N ILE A 31 5.38 -2.95 -8.62
CA ILE A 31 6.82 -2.87 -8.38
C ILE A 31 7.22 -1.41 -8.23
N GLY A 32 8.04 -1.07 -7.25
CA GLY A 32 8.40 0.32 -7.02
C GLY A 32 9.52 0.51 -6.02
N LEU A 33 9.81 1.78 -5.80
CA LEU A 33 10.72 2.25 -4.77
C LEU A 33 9.90 3.01 -3.73
N SER A 34 10.26 2.89 -2.45
CA SER A 34 9.60 3.65 -1.40
C SER A 34 10.52 3.97 -0.22
N ALA A 35 10.03 4.80 0.68
CA ALA A 35 10.49 4.85 2.04
C ALA A 35 9.28 4.45 2.92
N PRO A 36 9.41 3.46 3.80
CA PRO A 36 10.66 2.85 4.29
C PRO A 36 11.23 1.68 3.45
N GLU A 37 10.50 1.15 2.46
CA GLU A 37 10.98 0.02 1.63
C GLU A 37 11.72 0.53 0.39
N LEU A 38 13.06 0.43 0.34
CA LEU A 38 13.87 0.90 -0.79
C LEU A 38 13.38 0.38 -2.14
N LEU A 39 13.05 -0.91 -2.21
CA LEU A 39 12.47 -1.57 -3.38
C LEU A 39 11.40 -2.56 -2.90
N HIS A 40 10.26 -2.57 -3.56
CA HIS A 40 9.17 -3.48 -3.23
C HIS A 40 8.49 -4.05 -4.47
N VAL A 41 7.96 -5.27 -4.32
CA VAL A 41 7.07 -5.94 -5.26
C VAL A 41 5.83 -6.40 -4.51
N GLY A 42 4.68 -6.45 -5.16
CA GLY A 42 3.47 -6.85 -4.45
C GLY A 42 2.26 -7.04 -5.34
N VAL A 43 1.15 -7.30 -4.66
CA VAL A 43 -0.17 -7.46 -5.25
C VAL A 43 -1.15 -6.52 -4.58
N GLY A 44 -1.93 -5.81 -5.38
CA GLY A 44 -3.05 -4.98 -4.94
C GLY A 44 -4.37 -5.60 -5.41
N ILE A 45 -5.38 -5.54 -4.56
CA ILE A 45 -6.75 -5.96 -4.87
C ILE A 45 -7.65 -4.74 -4.66
N ASP A 46 -8.29 -4.28 -5.72
CA ASP A 46 -9.30 -3.24 -5.59
C ASP A 46 -10.61 -3.88 -5.16
N ALA A 47 -10.96 -3.72 -3.88
CA ALA A 47 -12.20 -4.25 -3.32
C ALA A 47 -13.43 -3.45 -3.81
N THR A 48 -13.28 -2.14 -4.01
CA THR A 48 -14.30 -1.26 -4.61
C THR A 48 -13.70 -0.18 -5.49
N LYS A 49 -14.55 0.70 -6.05
CA LYS A 49 -14.14 1.99 -6.63
C LYS A 49 -13.46 2.95 -5.66
N TYR A 50 -13.53 2.70 -4.34
CA TYR A 50 -12.97 3.53 -3.29
C TYR A 50 -11.88 2.83 -2.48
N ASN A 51 -11.89 1.51 -2.38
CA ASN A 51 -11.01 0.76 -1.48
C ASN A 51 -10.10 -0.17 -2.26
N GLN A 52 -8.82 -0.14 -1.90
CA GLN A 52 -7.84 -1.12 -2.35
C GLN A 52 -7.05 -1.64 -1.16
N LEU A 53 -6.79 -2.94 -1.16
CA LEU A 53 -5.87 -3.60 -0.25
C LEU A 53 -4.61 -4.01 -1.01
N GLY A 54 -3.46 -4.03 -0.35
CA GLY A 54 -2.20 -4.44 -0.95
C GLY A 54 -1.35 -5.24 0.02
N LEU A 55 -0.64 -6.21 -0.51
CA LEU A 55 0.39 -6.97 0.18
C LEU A 55 1.66 -6.91 -0.65
N GLY A 56 2.80 -6.71 0.00
CA GLY A 56 4.09 -6.54 -0.64
C GLY A 56 5.18 -7.30 0.10
N ALA A 57 6.25 -7.56 -0.64
CA ALA A 57 7.53 -7.96 -0.11
C ALA A 57 8.61 -7.09 -0.77
N GLY A 58 9.65 -6.75 -0.03
CA GLY A 58 10.65 -5.83 -0.52
C GLY A 58 11.97 -5.96 0.21
N VAL A 59 12.78 -4.92 0.04
CA VAL A 59 13.98 -4.71 0.82
C VAL A 59 13.97 -3.30 1.39
N GLY A 60 14.30 -3.16 2.67
CA GLY A 60 14.42 -1.88 3.35
C GLY A 60 15.79 -1.70 4.02
N PRO A 61 16.13 -0.47 4.41
CA PRO A 61 17.37 -0.20 5.11
C PRO A 61 17.21 -0.58 6.59
N SER A 62 18.15 -1.38 7.09
CA SER A 62 18.34 -1.57 8.53
C SER A 62 19.83 -1.62 8.85
N TRP A 63 20.29 -0.73 9.74
CA TRP A 63 21.63 -0.72 10.34
C TRP A 63 22.77 -1.09 9.36
N GLY A 64 22.85 -0.37 8.23
CA GLY A 64 23.92 -0.53 7.24
C GLY A 64 23.78 -1.73 6.29
N THR A 65 22.67 -2.45 6.32
CA THR A 65 22.40 -3.61 5.46
C THR A 65 20.99 -3.58 4.85
N LEU A 66 20.80 -4.33 3.75
CA LEU A 66 19.52 -4.46 3.03
C LEU A 66 18.76 -5.68 3.55
N TRP A 67 17.61 -5.47 4.17
CA TRP A 67 16.85 -6.55 4.80
C TRP A 67 15.53 -6.81 4.09
N PRO A 68 15.07 -8.07 4.04
CA PRO A 68 13.76 -8.37 3.51
C PRO A 68 12.69 -7.61 4.31
N SER A 69 11.66 -7.15 3.63
CA SER A 69 10.49 -6.51 4.23
C SER A 69 9.21 -7.20 3.77
N LEU A 70 8.20 -7.16 4.62
CA LEU A 70 6.83 -7.53 4.30
C LEU A 70 5.94 -6.32 4.57
N SER A 71 5.08 -5.96 3.62
CA SER A 71 4.20 -4.81 3.76
C SER A 71 2.74 -5.15 3.51
N ALA A 72 1.87 -4.44 4.22
CA ALA A 72 0.43 -4.45 4.03
C ALA A 72 -0.04 -3.01 3.93
N GLU A 73 -0.89 -2.72 2.95
CA GLU A 73 -1.43 -1.38 2.73
C GLU A 73 -2.92 -1.38 2.42
N HIS A 74 -3.57 -0.30 2.80
CA HIS A 74 -4.93 0.04 2.41
C HIS A 74 -4.95 1.44 1.82
N ARG A 75 -5.67 1.60 0.70
CA ARG A 75 -5.88 2.88 0.04
C ARG A 75 -7.36 3.21 -0.04
N LEU A 76 -7.68 4.44 0.33
CA LEU A 76 -9.00 5.04 0.21
C LEU A 76 -8.97 6.12 -0.88
N TYR A 77 -9.64 5.87 -2.00
CA TYR A 77 -9.70 6.75 -3.15
C TYR A 77 -10.81 7.81 -3.04
N PHE A 78 -10.47 9.06 -3.35
CA PHE A 78 -11.37 10.22 -3.29
C PHE A 78 -11.18 11.18 -4.49
N GLY A 79 -12.00 12.23 -4.54
CA GLY A 79 -12.01 13.17 -5.66
C GLY A 79 -12.88 12.74 -6.86
N LYS A 80 -12.67 13.38 -8.01
CA LYS A 80 -13.44 13.16 -9.24
C LYS A 80 -13.02 11.85 -9.91
N THR A 81 -14.01 11.09 -10.37
CA THR A 81 -13.80 9.89 -11.19
C THR A 81 -13.24 10.29 -12.55
N GLN A 82 -12.14 9.67 -12.98
CA GLN A 82 -11.69 9.74 -14.37
C GLN A 82 -12.68 9.02 -15.27
N GLU A 83 -13.20 9.73 -16.27
CA GLU A 83 -14.09 9.19 -17.29
C GLU A 83 -13.47 8.00 -18.03
N LEU A 84 -12.16 8.03 -18.24
CA LEU A 84 -11.42 6.99 -18.97
C LEU A 84 -11.27 5.66 -18.22
N THR A 85 -11.29 5.70 -16.90
CA THR A 85 -10.94 4.55 -16.06
C THR A 85 -12.08 4.15 -15.13
N ASN A 86 -13.14 4.96 -15.09
CA ASN A 86 -14.22 4.92 -14.13
C ASN A 86 -13.71 4.79 -12.69
N ARG A 87 -12.56 5.43 -12.40
CA ARG A 87 -11.92 5.39 -11.08
C ARG A 87 -11.43 6.76 -10.65
N LYS A 88 -11.40 6.93 -9.33
CA LYS A 88 -10.82 8.10 -8.68
C LYS A 88 -9.29 8.00 -8.74
N GLN A 89 -8.63 9.14 -8.94
CA GLN A 89 -7.17 9.19 -9.10
C GLN A 89 -6.43 9.34 -7.77
N TRP A 90 -7.00 10.16 -6.90
CA TRP A 90 -6.38 10.54 -5.64
C TRP A 90 -6.74 9.53 -4.56
N PHE A 91 -5.80 9.26 -3.67
CA PHE A 91 -6.02 8.36 -2.55
C PHE A 91 -5.29 8.81 -1.29
N PHE A 92 -5.84 8.38 -0.15
CA PHE A 92 -5.16 8.34 1.13
C PHE A 92 -4.69 6.90 1.35
N ARG A 93 -3.44 6.71 1.79
CA ARG A 93 -2.85 5.40 2.05
C ARG A 93 -2.46 5.30 3.51
N GLN A 94 -2.84 4.17 4.10
CA GLN A 94 -2.34 3.69 5.37
C GLN A 94 -1.61 2.35 5.16
N GLY A 95 -0.46 2.17 5.77
CA GLY A 95 0.35 0.96 5.58
C GLY A 95 1.14 0.58 6.80
N ALA A 96 1.52 -0.70 6.84
CA ALA A 96 2.43 -1.27 7.82
C ALA A 96 3.50 -2.06 7.08
N THR A 97 4.74 -1.93 7.51
CA THR A 97 5.90 -2.68 7.01
C THR A 97 6.54 -3.41 8.19
N TYR A 98 6.98 -4.64 7.99
CA TYR A 98 7.71 -5.45 8.96
C TYR A 98 9.06 -5.85 8.38
N PHE A 99 10.12 -5.70 9.17
CA PHE A 99 11.51 -6.02 8.85
C PHE A 99 11.96 -7.20 9.72
N PRO A 100 11.82 -8.47 9.24
CA PRO A 100 11.98 -9.65 10.08
C PRO A 100 13.37 -9.80 10.69
N ALA A 101 14.41 -9.31 10.02
CA ALA A 101 15.79 -9.46 10.47
C ALA A 101 16.14 -8.61 11.71
N GLY A 102 15.37 -7.56 12.02
CA GLY A 102 15.55 -6.75 13.24
C GLY A 102 14.40 -6.82 14.20
N ASP A 103 13.36 -7.57 13.86
CA ASP A 103 12.06 -7.49 14.51
C ASP A 103 11.55 -6.04 14.62
N GLU A 104 11.81 -5.25 13.57
CA GLU A 104 11.38 -3.86 13.47
C GLU A 104 10.14 -3.75 12.56
N GLY A 105 9.40 -2.66 12.68
CA GLY A 105 8.28 -2.33 11.83
C GLY A 105 8.17 -0.85 11.56
N ALA A 106 7.34 -0.49 10.59
CA ALA A 106 7.04 0.89 10.26
C ALA A 106 5.56 1.07 9.92
N GLY A 107 4.91 2.06 10.53
CA GLY A 107 3.58 2.53 10.13
C GLY A 107 3.72 3.66 9.12
N THR A 108 2.90 3.72 8.09
CA THR A 108 2.96 4.75 7.03
C THR A 108 1.60 5.38 6.81
N LEU A 109 1.54 6.71 6.71
CA LEU A 109 0.38 7.47 6.24
C LEU A 109 0.81 8.40 5.10
N SER A 110 0.07 8.41 3.99
CA SER A 110 0.42 9.21 2.82
C SER A 110 -0.79 9.59 1.98
N ILE A 111 -0.60 10.61 1.14
CA ILE A 111 -1.54 11.02 0.10
C ILE A 111 -0.87 10.82 -1.26
N GLY A 112 -1.63 10.35 -2.24
CA GLY A 112 -1.07 10.02 -3.54
C GLY A 112 -2.05 10.10 -4.68
N ILE A 113 -1.51 9.84 -5.86
CA ILE A 113 -2.21 9.87 -7.13
C ILE A 113 -1.77 8.71 -8.02
N ASP A 114 -2.75 8.10 -8.69
CA ASP A 114 -2.52 7.08 -9.72
C ASP A 114 -2.67 7.69 -11.12
N PHE A 115 -1.60 7.60 -11.92
CA PHE A 115 -1.55 7.94 -13.33
C PHE A 115 -1.74 6.67 -14.17
N LYS A 116 -2.95 6.45 -14.67
CA LYS A 116 -3.23 5.30 -15.54
C LYS A 116 -2.91 5.62 -17.00
N SER A 117 -2.22 4.71 -17.68
CA SER A 117 -2.04 4.78 -19.13
C SER A 117 -3.35 4.48 -19.84
N LYS A 118 -3.69 5.25 -20.88
CA LYS A 118 -4.88 5.00 -21.72
C LYS A 118 -4.74 3.75 -22.59
N ARG A 119 -3.51 3.36 -22.94
CA ARG A 119 -3.23 2.29 -23.93
C ARG A 119 -2.91 0.95 -23.29
N SER A 120 -2.48 0.94 -22.04
CA SER A 120 -2.09 -0.28 -21.32
C SER A 120 -2.92 -0.45 -20.05
N ASN A 121 -3.07 -1.69 -19.61
CA ASN A 121 -3.70 -2.00 -18.32
C ASN A 121 -2.72 -1.72 -17.16
N SER A 122 -1.91 -0.67 -17.28
CA SER A 122 -0.81 -0.32 -16.38
C SER A 122 -0.73 1.19 -16.13
N GLY A 123 0.07 1.59 -15.16
CA GLY A 123 0.24 2.99 -14.79
C GLY A 123 1.28 3.19 -13.71
N TRP A 124 1.38 4.43 -13.26
CA TRP A 124 2.32 4.87 -12.24
C TRP A 124 1.55 5.41 -11.03
N THR A 125 2.08 5.18 -9.84
CA THR A 125 1.62 5.73 -8.59
C THR A 125 2.73 6.60 -8.01
N ILE A 126 2.35 7.79 -7.55
CA ILE A 126 3.22 8.65 -6.75
C ILE A 126 2.48 9.00 -5.47
N ASP A 127 3.13 8.82 -4.31
CA ASP A 127 2.60 9.27 -3.04
C ASP A 127 3.69 9.80 -2.10
N ALA A 128 3.27 10.71 -1.23
CA ALA A 128 4.12 11.36 -0.24
C ALA A 128 3.39 11.44 1.10
N GLY A 129 4.14 11.35 2.19
CA GLY A 129 3.59 11.38 3.53
C GLY A 129 4.66 11.18 4.60
N MET A 130 4.29 10.50 5.67
CA MET A 130 5.19 10.21 6.79
C MET A 130 5.10 8.74 7.18
N PHE A 131 6.21 8.20 7.67
CA PHE A 131 6.24 6.89 8.31
C PHE A 131 6.90 6.99 9.68
N TRP A 132 6.56 6.05 10.56
CA TRP A 132 7.08 5.93 11.92
C TRP A 132 7.63 4.54 12.17
N PHE A 133 8.81 4.45 12.78
CA PHE A 133 9.42 3.16 13.14
C PHE A 133 8.91 2.63 14.50
N TYR A 134 8.92 1.31 14.63
CA TYR A 134 8.59 0.54 15.83
C TYR A 134 9.59 -0.62 15.96
N PRO A 135 10.07 -0.96 17.18
CA PRO A 135 9.88 -0.24 18.42
C PRO A 135 10.54 1.15 18.39
N GLN A 136 10.08 2.06 19.26
CA GLN A 136 10.71 3.36 19.44
C GLN A 136 11.93 3.17 20.34
N ASP A 137 13.11 2.98 19.74
CA ASP A 137 14.36 2.94 20.51
C ASP A 137 14.67 4.32 21.10
N GLN A 138 15.12 4.36 22.35
CA GLN A 138 15.43 5.62 23.06
C GLN A 138 16.54 6.45 22.38
N ASP A 139 17.36 5.82 21.54
CA ASP A 139 18.47 6.46 20.84
C ASP A 139 18.07 7.18 19.53
N ARG A 140 16.82 7.02 19.05
CA ARG A 140 16.33 7.69 17.83
C ARG A 140 15.69 9.04 18.19
N TYR A 141 16.43 10.14 17.99
CA TYR A 141 15.94 11.52 18.18
C TYR A 141 14.69 11.87 17.35
N TYR A 142 14.45 11.16 16.24
CA TYR A 142 13.24 11.28 15.44
C TYR A 142 12.71 9.91 15.05
N ASN A 143 11.48 9.60 15.46
CA ASN A 143 10.78 8.36 15.11
C ASN A 143 9.89 8.50 13.88
N SER A 144 9.90 9.67 13.22
CA SER A 144 9.09 9.98 12.06
C SER A 144 9.97 10.47 10.91
N PHE A 145 9.74 9.95 9.72
CA PHE A 145 10.51 10.27 8.52
C PHE A 145 9.58 10.48 7.32
N PRO A 146 10.03 11.18 6.27
CA PRO A 146 9.23 11.33 5.06
C PRO A 146 9.03 9.97 4.39
N ALA A 147 7.78 9.62 4.13
CA ALA A 147 7.41 8.51 3.26
C ALA A 147 7.28 9.06 1.84
N LEU A 148 8.06 8.52 0.91
CA LEU A 148 7.94 8.80 -0.51
C LEU A 148 7.79 7.49 -1.24
N ARG A 149 6.95 7.44 -2.27
CA ARG A 149 6.79 6.22 -3.06
C ARG A 149 6.59 6.54 -4.52
N PHE A 150 7.29 5.77 -5.34
CA PHE A 150 7.15 5.76 -6.78
C PHE A 150 6.99 4.31 -7.25
N GLN A 151 5.87 3.99 -7.86
CA GLN A 151 5.53 2.60 -8.16
C GLN A 151 4.89 2.46 -9.54
N HIS A 152 5.31 1.46 -10.30
CA HIS A 152 4.59 0.99 -11.46
C HIS A 152 3.58 -0.09 -11.05
N TYR A 153 2.38 -0.05 -11.62
CA TYR A 153 1.39 -1.11 -11.45
C TYR A 153 0.89 -1.61 -12.80
N SER A 154 0.53 -2.90 -12.84
CA SER A 154 -0.15 -3.52 -13.98
C SER A 154 -1.27 -4.42 -13.49
N TYR A 155 -2.48 -4.20 -13.98
CA TYR A 155 -3.62 -5.07 -13.69
C TYR A 155 -3.45 -6.40 -14.42
N PHE A 156 -3.80 -7.48 -13.72
CA PHE A 156 -3.91 -8.79 -14.36
C PHE A 156 -4.97 -8.72 -15.46
N ARG A 157 -4.64 -9.24 -16.65
CA ARG A 157 -5.65 -9.45 -17.68
C ARG A 157 -6.58 -10.52 -17.14
N LYS A 158 -7.88 -10.22 -17.06
CA LYS A 158 -8.90 -11.26 -16.88
C LYS A 158 -8.67 -12.24 -18.03
N GLY A 159 -8.32 -13.49 -17.73
CA GLY A 159 -8.16 -14.52 -18.75
C GLY A 159 -9.43 -14.50 -19.61
N ALA A 160 -9.27 -14.47 -20.92
CA ALA A 160 -10.37 -14.81 -21.80
C ALA A 160 -10.73 -16.26 -21.44
N GLY A 161 -11.77 -16.44 -20.64
CA GLY A 161 -12.39 -17.74 -20.50
C GLY A 161 -12.89 -18.11 -21.88
N GLY A 162 -12.20 -19.06 -22.52
CA GLY A 162 -12.74 -19.82 -23.63
C GLY A 162 -13.84 -20.75 -23.15
#